data_AF-A0A242A5P2-F1
#
_entry.id   AF-A0A242A5P2-F1
#
_cell.length_a   1.000
_cell.length_b   1.000
_cell.length_c   1.000
_cell.angle_alpha   90.00
_cell.angle_beta   90.00
_cell.angle_gamma   90.00
#
_symmetry.space_group_name_H-M   'P 1'
#
loop_
_entity.id
_entity.type
_entity.pdbx_description
1 polymer ?
#
loop_
_entity_poly.entity_id
_entity_poly.type
_entity_poly.pdbx_seq_one_letter_code
_entity_poly.pdbx_strand_id
1 'polypeptide(L)'
;MFITEFDGVTDLKKDGLADCFYTFNGKWVKNSITYDYGEEDKNYYNKNPHTLIRKKFMVETFKNSRLLIAVLGYYLCYINGHRVGDYELNSDWTNYKKRVYYDEYDVSSYLIEGENEITIELGNGMYNPSPLRLFGKYNLRERLAEIGESQIVCDLYIDGQLMLLSDESWESSAGNLIFNNAYLGEMIDLDLIENPWL
;
A
#
# COMPACT_ATOMS: atom_id res chain seq x y z
N MET A 1 3.40 -0.53 -16.82
CA MET A 1 2.45 0.32 -16.08
C MET A 1 1.07 -0.29 -16.27
N PHE A 2 0.56 -0.93 -15.23
CA PHE A 2 -0.68 -1.71 -15.30
C PHE A 2 -1.74 -1.12 -14.35
N ILE A 3 -3.01 -1.20 -14.74
CA ILE A 3 -4.11 -0.47 -14.11
C ILE A 3 -5.06 -1.44 -13.38
N THR A 4 -5.57 -1.02 -12.22
CA THR A 4 -6.66 -1.69 -11.51
C THR A 4 -7.79 -0.73 -11.10
N GLU A 5 -8.97 -1.28 -10.81
CA GLU A 5 -10.17 -0.56 -10.38
C GLU A 5 -10.32 -0.59 -8.84
N PHE A 6 -10.68 0.55 -8.24
CA PHE A 6 -11.11 0.67 -6.85
C PHE A 6 -12.64 0.84 -6.85
N ASP A 7 -13.37 -0.08 -6.21
CA ASP A 7 -14.84 -0.14 -6.04
C ASP A 7 -15.71 0.63 -7.08
N GLY A 8 -16.21 -0.10 -8.09
CA GLY A 8 -17.47 0.23 -8.75
C GLY A 8 -17.48 1.33 -9.83
N VAL A 9 -16.35 1.73 -10.40
CA VAL A 9 -16.32 2.74 -11.48
C VAL A 9 -16.28 2.08 -12.86
N THR A 10 -17.47 1.88 -13.44
CA THR A 10 -17.74 1.08 -14.64
C THR A 10 -17.36 1.69 -16.00
N ASP A 11 -16.54 2.73 -16.10
CA ASP A 11 -16.50 3.50 -17.37
C ASP A 11 -15.12 4.04 -17.80
N LEU A 12 -14.09 3.19 -17.85
CA LEU A 12 -12.79 3.50 -18.46
C LEU A 12 -12.44 2.65 -19.71
N LYS A 13 -13.36 1.82 -20.20
CA LYS A 13 -13.19 1.06 -21.46
C LYS A 13 -13.12 1.94 -22.73
N LYS A 14 -13.25 3.27 -22.61
CA LYS A 14 -13.34 4.19 -23.75
C LYS A 14 -12.01 4.65 -24.36
N ASP A 15 -10.87 4.38 -23.73
CA ASP A 15 -9.57 4.93 -24.19
C ASP A 15 -8.65 3.91 -24.89
N GLY A 16 -9.13 2.72 -25.25
CA GLY A 16 -8.34 1.74 -26.02
C GLY A 16 -7.21 1.03 -25.27
N LEU A 17 -7.19 1.10 -23.94
CA LEU A 17 -6.21 0.45 -23.04
C LEU A 17 -6.67 -0.93 -22.51
N ALA A 18 -7.54 -1.63 -23.24
CA ALA A 18 -8.23 -2.83 -22.75
C ALA A 18 -7.30 -3.97 -22.26
N ASP A 19 -6.04 -3.99 -22.71
CA ASP A 19 -5.09 -5.08 -22.46
C ASP A 19 -4.21 -4.90 -21.21
N CYS A 20 -4.40 -3.84 -20.40
CA CYS A 20 -3.56 -3.55 -19.22
C CYS A 20 -4.35 -3.47 -17.90
N PHE A 21 -5.58 -4.01 -17.87
CA PHE A 21 -6.41 -4.03 -16.68
C PHE A 21 -6.27 -5.37 -15.94
N TYR A 22 -5.96 -5.30 -14.66
CA TYR A 22 -5.96 -6.45 -13.77
C TYR A 22 -7.03 -6.29 -12.69
N THR A 23 -7.86 -7.30 -12.54
CA THR A 23 -8.81 -7.41 -11.43
C THR A 23 -8.17 -8.27 -10.35
N PHE A 24 -7.89 -7.66 -9.20
CA PHE A 24 -7.40 -8.40 -8.04
C PHE A 24 -8.47 -9.37 -7.52
N ASN A 25 -8.02 -10.55 -7.12
CA ASN A 25 -8.81 -11.57 -6.43
C ASN A 25 -8.93 -11.23 -4.95
N GLY A 26 -7.88 -10.61 -4.39
CA GLY A 26 -7.88 -10.05 -3.04
C GLY A 26 -8.84 -8.88 -2.85
N LYS A 27 -8.97 -8.50 -1.58
CA LYS A 27 -9.69 -7.32 -1.10
C LYS A 27 -8.71 -6.27 -0.64
N TRP A 28 -9.17 -5.02 -0.63
CA TRP A 28 -8.44 -3.92 -0.01
C TRP A 28 -8.35 -4.15 1.51
N VAL A 29 -7.12 -4.16 2.01
CA VAL A 29 -6.77 -4.31 3.42
C VAL A 29 -6.17 -3.00 3.91
N LYS A 30 -6.57 -2.59 5.11
CA LYS A 30 -6.09 -1.39 5.78
C LYS A 30 -5.86 -1.69 7.26
N ASN A 31 -5.38 -0.71 8.00
CA ASN A 31 -5.22 -0.84 9.44
C ASN A 31 -6.54 -1.21 10.12
N SER A 32 -6.48 -2.13 11.10
CA SER A 32 -7.61 -2.44 11.98
C SER A 32 -7.95 -1.29 12.92
N ILE A 33 -6.97 -0.44 13.23
CA ILE A 33 -7.14 0.80 13.99
C ILE A 33 -7.23 1.96 13.02
N THR A 34 -8.41 2.58 12.95
CA THR A 34 -8.61 3.82 12.20
C THR A 34 -8.04 5.00 12.99
N TYR A 35 -7.14 5.76 12.39
CA TYR A 35 -6.72 7.06 12.91
C TYR A 35 -7.68 8.13 12.41
N ASP A 36 -8.44 8.73 13.32
CA ASP A 36 -9.31 9.84 12.97
C ASP A 36 -8.48 11.12 12.73
N TYR A 37 -8.25 11.43 11.47
CA TYR A 37 -7.63 12.68 11.03
C TYR A 37 -8.54 13.90 11.22
N GLY A 38 -9.80 13.71 11.68
CA GLY A 38 -10.78 14.72 12.00
C GLY A 38 -11.33 15.49 10.79
N GLU A 39 -12.36 16.29 11.04
CA GLU A 39 -12.80 17.33 10.09
C GLU A 39 -11.89 18.57 10.13
N GLU A 40 -11.13 18.75 11.22
CA GLU A 40 -10.21 19.86 11.41
C GLU A 40 -8.79 19.49 10.98
N ASP A 41 -8.18 20.33 10.14
CA ASP A 41 -6.79 20.18 9.65
C ASP A 41 -5.74 19.97 10.75
N LYS A 42 -6.00 20.43 11.99
CA LYS A 42 -5.06 20.31 13.12
C LYS A 42 -4.74 18.86 13.50
N ASN A 43 -5.73 17.96 13.36
CA ASN A 43 -5.58 16.57 13.79
C ASN A 43 -4.65 15.79 12.87
N TYR A 44 -4.40 16.28 11.65
CA TYR A 44 -3.41 15.71 10.73
C TYR A 44 -2.00 15.70 11.31
N TYR A 45 -1.67 16.68 12.15
CA TYR A 45 -0.33 16.83 12.72
C TYR A 45 -0.13 16.02 14.01
N ASN A 46 -1.12 15.22 14.42
CA ASN A 46 -0.96 14.28 15.52
C ASN A 46 0.01 13.15 15.12
N LYS A 47 0.60 12.51 16.14
CA LYS A 47 1.44 11.33 15.95
C LYS A 47 0.57 10.15 15.57
N ASN A 48 0.51 9.85 14.27
CA ASN A 48 -0.19 8.70 13.70
C ASN A 48 0.87 7.78 13.08
N PRO A 49 1.18 6.66 13.73
CA PRO A 49 2.05 5.64 13.17
C PRO A 49 1.62 5.19 11.79
N HIS A 50 2.60 5.01 10.92
CA HIS A 50 2.39 4.31 9.66
C HIS A 50 1.92 2.87 9.93
N THR A 51 1.23 2.29 8.95
CA THR A 51 0.62 0.97 9.13
C THR A 51 1.54 -0.10 8.59
N LEU A 52 1.74 -1.16 9.37
CA LEU A 52 2.35 -2.40 8.94
C LEU A 52 1.25 -3.42 8.68
N ILE A 53 1.29 -4.09 7.53
CA ILE A 53 0.37 -5.16 7.15
C ILE A 53 1.19 -6.43 6.92
N ARG A 54 0.79 -7.56 7.52
CA ARG A 54 1.59 -8.79 7.49
C ARG A 54 0.76 -10.04 7.24
N LYS A 55 1.35 -10.99 6.52
CA LYS A 55 0.78 -12.31 6.32
C LYS A 55 1.85 -13.40 6.28
N LYS A 56 1.60 -14.44 7.06
CA LYS A 56 2.33 -15.71 6.99
C LYS A 56 1.58 -16.73 6.13
N PHE A 57 2.32 -17.52 5.37
CA PHE A 57 1.77 -18.54 4.47
C PHE A 57 2.79 -19.65 4.20
N MET A 58 2.31 -20.81 3.78
CA MET A 58 3.14 -21.98 3.48
C MET A 58 3.37 -22.12 1.97
N VAL A 59 4.58 -22.49 1.59
CA VAL A 59 4.98 -22.67 0.19
C VAL A 59 5.77 -23.97 0.03
N GLU A 60 5.41 -24.81 -0.94
CA GLU A 60 6.14 -26.05 -1.24
C GLU A 60 7.08 -25.89 -2.45
N THR A 61 6.64 -25.15 -3.47
CA THR A 61 7.44 -24.74 -4.62
C THR A 61 7.35 -23.23 -4.76
N PHE A 62 8.38 -22.57 -5.27
CA PHE A 62 8.41 -21.10 -5.39
C PHE A 62 9.05 -20.63 -6.69
N LYS A 63 9.06 -21.50 -7.71
CA LYS A 63 9.54 -21.12 -9.04
C LYS A 63 8.50 -20.21 -9.70
N ASN A 64 8.98 -19.26 -10.51
CA ASN A 64 8.13 -18.33 -11.26
C ASN A 64 7.09 -17.63 -10.37
N SER A 65 7.53 -17.12 -9.22
CA SER A 65 6.65 -16.48 -8.25
C SER A 65 6.49 -15.00 -8.57
N ARG A 66 5.25 -14.53 -8.68
CA ARG A 66 4.91 -13.16 -9.05
C ARG A 66 3.97 -12.55 -8.02
N LEU A 67 4.39 -11.44 -7.42
CA LEU A 67 3.55 -10.63 -6.54
C LEU A 67 3.01 -9.44 -7.33
N LEU A 68 1.69 -9.34 -7.44
CA LEU A 68 1.00 -8.16 -7.92
C LEU A 68 0.53 -7.37 -6.71
N ILE A 69 0.79 -6.06 -6.67
CA ILE A 69 0.45 -5.20 -5.53
C ILE A 69 -0.01 -3.83 -6.00
N ALA A 70 -1.14 -3.37 -5.48
CA ALA A 70 -1.64 -2.01 -5.65
C ALA A 70 -1.86 -1.37 -4.29
N VAL A 71 -1.50 -0.09 -4.17
CA VAL A 71 -1.57 0.64 -2.90
C VAL A 71 -2.24 1.99 -3.11
N LEU A 72 -3.12 2.35 -2.19
CA LEU A 72 -3.59 3.72 -1.99
C LEU A 72 -2.64 4.38 -0.99
N GLY A 73 -1.78 5.28 -1.47
CA GLY A 73 -0.69 5.85 -0.67
C GLY A 73 0.67 5.36 -1.15
N TYR A 74 1.64 5.25 -0.24
CA TYR A 74 2.95 4.71 -0.54
C TYR A 74 3.23 3.41 0.21
N TYR A 75 4.16 2.59 -0.28
CA TYR A 75 4.54 1.35 0.37
C TYR A 75 6.00 0.94 0.22
N LEU A 76 6.46 0.14 1.17
CA LEU A 76 7.62 -0.75 1.06
C LEU A 76 7.14 -2.19 1.28
N CYS A 77 7.65 -3.13 0.50
CA CYS A 77 7.32 -4.54 0.62
C CYS A 77 8.55 -5.35 1.02
N TYR A 78 8.37 -6.27 1.96
CA TYR A 78 9.39 -7.18 2.45
C TYR A 78 8.87 -8.60 2.41
N ILE A 79 9.74 -9.52 2.01
CA ILE A 79 9.47 -10.96 2.07
C ILE A 79 10.60 -11.59 2.86
N ASN A 80 10.25 -12.29 3.95
CA ASN A 80 11.20 -12.92 4.86
C ASN A 80 12.29 -11.92 5.35
N GLY A 81 11.90 -10.68 5.66
CA GLY A 81 12.81 -9.60 6.09
C GLY A 81 13.65 -8.96 4.98
N HIS A 82 13.52 -9.42 3.72
CA HIS A 82 14.24 -8.85 2.59
C HIS A 82 13.34 -7.89 1.80
N ARG A 83 13.80 -6.65 1.62
CA ARG A 83 13.11 -5.63 0.83
C ARG A 83 12.98 -6.07 -0.63
N VAL A 84 11.76 -6.04 -1.16
CA VAL A 84 11.45 -6.38 -2.55
C VAL A 84 11.70 -5.14 -3.43
N GLY A 85 12.75 -5.19 -4.23
CA GLY A 85 13.17 -4.08 -5.09
C GLY A 85 13.89 -2.95 -4.32
N ASP A 86 14.26 -1.90 -5.04
CA ASP A 86 14.99 -0.72 -4.55
C ASP A 86 14.29 0.60 -4.88
N TYR A 87 12.98 0.52 -5.17
CA TYR A 87 12.14 1.66 -5.53
C TYR A 87 11.67 2.42 -4.28
N GLU A 88 11.63 3.74 -4.41
CA GLU A 88 11.14 4.65 -3.38
C GLU A 88 9.87 5.37 -3.86
N LEU A 89 8.99 5.71 -2.92
CA LEU A 89 7.75 6.47 -3.19
C LEU A 89 6.79 5.81 -4.19
N ASN A 90 6.81 4.48 -4.30
CA ASN A 90 5.71 3.72 -4.90
C ASN A 90 4.49 3.83 -3.98
N SER A 91 3.25 4.04 -4.43
CA SER A 91 2.70 4.05 -5.79
C SER A 91 2.48 5.46 -6.38
N ASP A 92 2.11 5.54 -7.66
CA ASP A 92 1.86 6.80 -8.37
C ASP A 92 0.70 7.64 -7.81
N TRP A 93 0.84 8.98 -7.86
CA TRP A 93 -0.26 9.90 -7.56
C TRP A 93 -1.25 10.02 -8.73
N THR A 94 -2.39 9.36 -8.61
CA THR A 94 -3.49 9.40 -9.57
C THR A 94 -4.77 10.00 -8.97
N ASN A 95 -5.82 10.11 -9.79
CA ASN A 95 -7.17 10.21 -9.24
C ASN A 95 -7.62 8.80 -8.82
N TYR A 96 -7.41 8.46 -7.55
CA TYR A 96 -7.64 7.13 -6.98
C TYR A 96 -9.09 6.63 -7.14
N LYS A 97 -10.07 7.54 -7.22
CA LYS A 97 -11.47 7.19 -7.52
C LYS A 97 -11.68 6.67 -8.95
N LYS A 98 -10.76 6.98 -9.86
CA LYS A 98 -10.84 6.55 -11.26
C LYS A 98 -9.84 5.45 -11.58
N ARG A 99 -8.64 5.50 -11.01
CA ARG A 99 -7.53 4.66 -11.45
C ARG A 99 -6.51 4.48 -10.33
N VAL A 100 -6.10 3.24 -10.11
CA VAL A 100 -4.93 2.90 -9.30
C VAL A 100 -3.97 2.07 -10.17
N TYR A 101 -2.68 2.36 -10.12
CA TYR A 101 -1.67 1.53 -10.77
C TYR A 101 -1.21 0.43 -9.82
N TYR A 102 -0.76 -0.69 -10.37
CA TYR A 102 -0.17 -1.77 -9.61
C TYR A 102 1.20 -2.15 -10.16
N ASP A 103 2.02 -2.71 -9.28
CA ASP A 103 3.34 -3.22 -9.58
C ASP A 103 3.32 -4.75 -9.61
N GLU A 104 4.13 -5.35 -10.49
CA GLU A 104 4.36 -6.79 -10.57
C GLU A 104 5.83 -7.07 -10.30
N TYR A 105 6.12 -7.86 -9.28
CA TYR A 105 7.48 -8.26 -8.89
C TYR A 105 7.70 -9.75 -9.10
N ASP A 106 8.83 -10.13 -9.68
CA ASP A 106 9.35 -11.50 -9.53
C ASP A 106 9.91 -11.65 -8.11
N VAL A 107 9.24 -12.47 -7.31
CA VAL A 107 9.58 -12.70 -5.91
C VAL A 107 10.18 -14.08 -5.66
N SER A 108 10.51 -14.83 -6.73
CA SER A 108 11.00 -16.21 -6.63
C SER A 108 12.24 -16.33 -5.74
N SER A 109 13.14 -15.34 -5.77
CA SER A 109 14.38 -15.34 -4.99
C SER A 109 14.21 -14.96 -3.52
N TYR A 110 13.03 -14.50 -3.12
CA TYR A 110 12.75 -14.06 -1.75
C TYR A 110 12.04 -15.15 -0.92
N LEU A 111 11.47 -16.15 -1.60
CA LEU A 111 10.71 -17.23 -0.99
C LEU A 111 11.60 -18.42 -0.63
N ILE A 112 11.15 -19.17 0.37
CA ILE A 112 11.74 -20.42 0.81
C ILE A 112 10.69 -21.53 0.85
N GLU A 113 11.12 -22.79 0.86
CA GLU A 113 10.23 -23.90 1.17
C GLU A 113 9.81 -23.85 2.65
N GLY A 114 8.53 -24.01 2.94
CA GLY A 114 7.96 -23.91 4.28
C GLY A 114 7.23 -22.58 4.54
N GLU A 115 7.33 -22.09 5.77
CA GLU A 115 6.67 -20.84 6.19
C GLU A 115 7.40 -19.62 5.62
N ASN A 116 6.65 -18.73 4.99
CA ASN A 116 7.10 -17.45 4.49
C ASN A 116 6.26 -16.33 5.10
N GLU A 117 6.83 -15.13 5.13
CA GLU A 117 6.17 -13.93 5.62
C GLU A 117 6.29 -12.80 4.60
N ILE A 118 5.16 -12.15 4.28
CA ILE A 118 5.12 -10.85 3.60
C ILE A 118 4.78 -9.78 4.63
N THR A 119 5.58 -8.73 4.69
CA THR A 119 5.28 -7.49 5.43
C THR A 119 5.27 -6.31 4.49
N ILE A 120 4.28 -5.43 4.63
CA ILE A 120 4.12 -4.22 3.84
C ILE A 120 4.03 -3.03 4.80
N GLU A 121 4.96 -2.08 4.66
CA GLU A 121 4.88 -0.77 5.30
C GLU A 121 4.01 0.16 4.45
N LEU A 122 3.09 0.91 5.07
CA LEU A 122 2.20 1.84 4.38
C LEU A 122 2.37 3.28 4.84
N GLY A 123 2.79 4.13 3.91
CA GLY A 123 2.83 5.58 4.06
C GLY A 123 1.58 6.25 3.51
N ASN A 124 1.24 7.43 4.06
CA ASN A 124 0.11 8.25 3.66
C ASN A 124 0.10 8.55 2.15
N GLY A 125 1.29 8.77 1.58
CA GLY A 125 1.48 9.21 0.21
C GLY A 125 0.58 10.38 -0.17
N MET A 126 0.10 10.37 -1.41
CA MET A 126 -0.84 11.38 -1.89
C MET A 126 -2.31 10.98 -1.71
N TYR A 127 -2.58 9.83 -1.09
CA TYR A 127 -3.95 9.41 -0.74
C TYR A 127 -4.42 10.09 0.56
N ASN A 128 -3.52 10.33 1.51
CA ASN A 128 -3.75 11.19 2.68
C ASN A 128 -2.80 12.40 2.70
N PRO A 129 -2.97 13.37 1.79
CA PRO A 129 -2.07 14.51 1.73
C PRO A 129 -2.27 15.44 2.95
N SER A 130 -1.24 16.21 3.25
CA SER A 130 -1.28 17.23 4.29
C SER A 130 -2.29 18.33 3.95
N PRO A 131 -2.93 18.95 4.95
CA PRO A 131 -3.75 20.14 4.77
C PRO A 131 -2.95 21.41 4.47
N LEU A 132 -1.64 21.31 4.26
CA LEU A 132 -0.76 22.41 3.88
C LEU A 132 -1.36 23.22 2.71
N ARG A 133 -1.47 24.55 2.88
CA ARG A 133 -1.85 25.46 1.79
C ARG A 133 -0.65 25.74 0.91
N LEU A 134 -0.58 25.03 -0.23
CA LEU A 134 0.40 25.29 -1.28
C LEU A 134 0.23 26.71 -1.82
N PHE A 135 1.35 27.45 -1.85
CA PHE A 135 1.39 28.87 -2.24
C PHE A 135 0.43 29.75 -1.42
N GLY A 136 0.10 29.36 -0.19
CA GLY A 136 -0.85 30.07 0.68
C GLY A 136 -2.32 30.00 0.24
N LYS A 137 -2.64 29.19 -0.79
CA LYS A 137 -3.97 29.19 -1.42
C LYS A 137 -4.59 27.81 -1.55
N TYR A 138 -3.84 26.82 -1.99
CA TYR A 138 -4.40 25.53 -2.42
C TYR A 138 -4.16 24.46 -1.35
N ASN A 139 -5.23 23.97 -0.72
CA ASN A 139 -5.19 22.76 0.10
C ASN A 139 -5.60 21.57 -0.78
N LEU A 140 -4.75 20.54 -0.87
CA LEU A 140 -5.04 19.37 -1.70
C LEU A 140 -6.25 18.58 -1.19
N ARG A 141 -6.47 18.54 0.12
CA ARG A 141 -7.61 17.83 0.74
C ARG A 141 -8.95 18.44 0.34
N GLU A 142 -8.99 19.74 0.03
CA GLU A 142 -10.18 20.44 -0.48
C GLU A 142 -10.43 20.17 -1.99
N ARG A 143 -9.48 19.55 -2.69
CA ARG A 143 -9.48 19.45 -4.17
C ARG A 143 -9.48 18.01 -4.69
N LEU A 144 -8.94 17.07 -3.93
CA LEU A 144 -8.93 15.66 -4.30
C LEU A 144 -10.33 15.06 -4.19
N ALA A 145 -10.65 14.18 -5.13
CA ALA A 145 -11.95 13.53 -5.18
C ALA A 145 -12.13 12.45 -4.11
N GLU A 146 -11.03 11.93 -3.59
CA GLU A 146 -10.96 10.87 -2.58
C GLU A 146 -9.71 11.10 -1.74
N ILE A 147 -9.86 11.01 -0.42
CA ILE A 147 -8.75 10.96 0.55
C ILE A 147 -9.09 9.92 1.61
N GLY A 148 -8.08 9.25 2.15
CA GLY A 148 -8.32 8.22 3.16
C GLY A 148 -7.04 7.62 3.70
N GLU A 149 -7.19 6.66 4.60
CA GLU A 149 -6.06 5.89 5.14
C GLU A 149 -5.48 4.97 4.09
N SER A 150 -4.17 4.76 4.15
CA SER A 150 -3.48 3.90 3.19
C SER A 150 -4.00 2.47 3.23
N GLN A 151 -4.13 1.86 2.04
CA GLN A 151 -4.70 0.52 1.86
C GLN A 151 -3.91 -0.25 0.82
N ILE A 152 -3.94 -1.57 0.89
CA ILE A 152 -3.28 -2.48 -0.05
C ILE A 152 -4.26 -3.48 -0.62
N VAL A 153 -4.01 -3.90 -1.85
CA VAL A 153 -4.53 -5.14 -2.41
C VAL A 153 -3.37 -5.87 -3.11
N CYS A 154 -3.28 -7.18 -2.92
CA CYS A 154 -2.23 -7.96 -3.58
C CYS A 154 -2.66 -9.39 -3.87
N ASP A 155 -2.09 -9.96 -4.93
CA ASP A 155 -2.21 -11.37 -5.31
C ASP A 155 -0.81 -11.93 -5.56
N LEU A 156 -0.51 -13.09 -4.96
CA LEU A 156 0.73 -13.84 -5.18
C LEU A 156 0.42 -15.08 -6.01
N TYR A 157 1.07 -15.19 -7.16
CA TYR A 157 1.05 -16.38 -7.99
C TYR A 157 2.36 -17.13 -7.89
N ILE A 158 2.30 -18.46 -7.84
CA ILE A 158 3.45 -19.34 -7.94
C ILE A 158 3.16 -20.39 -8.99
N ASP A 159 4.07 -20.54 -9.96
CA ASP A 159 3.90 -21.47 -11.08
C ASP A 159 2.51 -21.35 -11.77
N GLY A 160 1.96 -20.13 -11.80
CA GLY A 160 0.65 -19.81 -12.39
C GLY A 160 -0.57 -20.06 -11.49
N GLN A 161 -0.39 -20.56 -10.27
CA GLN A 161 -1.47 -20.76 -9.29
C GLN A 161 -1.53 -19.61 -8.28
N LEU A 162 -2.75 -19.15 -7.96
CA LEU A 162 -2.96 -18.14 -6.91
C LEU A 162 -2.73 -18.78 -5.54
N MET A 163 -1.66 -18.36 -4.86
CA MET A 163 -1.22 -18.93 -3.59
C MET A 163 -1.60 -18.09 -2.38
N LEU A 164 -1.65 -16.77 -2.55
CA LEU A 164 -2.05 -15.83 -1.51
C LEU A 164 -2.79 -14.66 -2.16
N LEU A 165 -3.78 -14.14 -1.44
CA LEU A 165 -4.46 -12.90 -1.76
C LEU A 165 -4.57 -12.03 -0.50
N SER A 166 -4.72 -10.73 -0.66
CA SER A 166 -5.03 -9.82 0.44
C SER A 166 -6.47 -10.01 0.90
N ASP A 167 -6.70 -10.17 2.19
CA ASP A 167 -8.03 -10.28 2.79
C ASP A 167 -8.03 -9.90 4.27
N GLU A 168 -9.17 -10.08 4.93
CA GLU A 168 -9.38 -9.76 6.36
C GLU A 168 -8.54 -10.62 7.32
N SER A 169 -7.86 -11.66 6.83
CA SER A 169 -7.00 -12.52 7.64
C SER A 169 -5.55 -12.03 7.71
N TRP A 170 -5.24 -10.89 7.10
CA TRP A 170 -3.98 -10.20 7.25
C TRP A 170 -3.93 -9.45 8.58
N GLU A 171 -2.78 -9.48 9.22
CA GLU A 171 -2.57 -8.81 10.50
C GLU A 171 -2.12 -7.37 10.24
N SER A 172 -2.47 -6.46 11.16
CA SER A 172 -2.01 -5.07 11.12
C SER A 172 -1.35 -4.66 12.43
N SER A 173 -0.37 -3.77 12.34
CA SER A 173 0.33 -3.20 13.49
C SER A 173 0.75 -1.75 13.22
N ALA A 174 1.03 -1.01 14.29
CA ALA A 174 1.67 0.29 14.20
C ALA A 174 3.18 0.11 13.96
N GLY A 175 3.75 0.90 13.06
CA GLY A 175 5.19 0.95 12.83
C GLY A 175 5.89 2.06 13.62
N ASN A 176 7.19 2.24 13.36
CA ASN A 176 8.06 3.21 14.05
C ASN A 176 8.02 4.64 13.45
N LEU A 177 7.65 4.83 12.17
CA LEU A 177 7.37 6.16 11.62
C LEU A 177 6.04 6.65 12.20
N ILE A 178 6.12 7.55 13.18
CA ILE A 178 4.98 8.15 13.90
C ILE A 178 4.37 9.36 13.18
N PHE A 179 5.00 9.81 12.10
CA PHE A 179 4.49 10.80 11.17
C PHE A 179 5.19 10.62 9.81
N ASN A 180 4.45 10.71 8.71
CA ASN A 180 5.02 10.71 7.37
C ASN A 180 4.19 11.59 6.42
N ASN A 181 4.86 12.43 5.64
CA ASN A 181 4.26 13.25 4.60
C ASN A 181 5.29 13.68 3.55
N ALA A 182 4.91 13.65 2.27
CA ALA A 182 5.79 13.99 1.15
C ALA A 182 6.36 15.43 1.18
N TYR A 183 5.67 16.38 1.82
CA TYR A 183 6.10 17.79 1.91
C TYR A 183 6.70 18.14 3.27
N LEU A 184 6.21 17.52 4.35
CA LEU A 184 6.57 17.87 5.73
C LEU A 184 7.63 16.94 6.33
N GLY A 185 8.01 15.87 5.61
CA GLY A 185 8.99 14.90 6.05
C GLY A 185 8.40 13.81 6.94
N GLU A 186 9.27 13.15 7.69
CA GLU A 186 8.96 11.99 8.50
C GLU A 186 9.49 12.17 9.93
N MET A 187 8.82 11.55 10.89
CA MET A 187 9.27 11.47 12.28
C MET A 187 9.29 10.00 12.70
N ILE A 188 10.43 9.54 13.18
CA ILE A 188 10.62 8.18 13.69
C ILE A 188 10.71 8.22 15.20
N ASP A 189 10.02 7.30 15.86
CA ASP A 189 10.24 7.01 17.27
C ASP A 189 11.32 5.92 17.39
N LEU A 190 12.50 6.29 17.91
CA LEU A 190 13.64 5.37 18.02
C LEU A 190 13.43 4.29 19.08
N ASP A 191 12.53 4.52 20.06
CA ASP A 191 12.18 3.52 21.06
C ASP A 191 11.36 2.37 20.45
N LEU A 192 10.84 2.54 19.24
CA LEU A 192 10.06 1.55 18.49
C LEU A 192 10.85 0.91 17.33
N ILE A 193 12.17 1.15 17.23
CA ILE A 193 12.96 0.72 16.08
C ILE A 193 13.11 -0.80 15.97
N GLU A 194 13.16 -1.51 17.11
CA GLU A 194 13.17 -2.98 17.18
C GLU A 194 11.75 -3.55 17.03
N ASN A 195 11.02 -3.13 16.00
CA ASN A 195 9.68 -3.63 15.73
C ASN A 195 9.80 -5.04 15.12
N PRO A 196 9.22 -6.10 15.71
CA PRO A 196 9.42 -7.47 15.24
C PRO A 196 8.80 -7.79 13.88
N TRP A 197 8.21 -6.79 13.21
CA TRP A 197 7.62 -6.90 11.88
C TRP A 197 8.55 -6.35 10.78
N LEU A 198 9.64 -5.67 11.15
CA LEU A 198 10.63 -5.06 10.25
C LEU A 198 12.06 -5.53 10.56
#